data_AF-A0A7S3CRA6-F1
#
_entry.id   AF-A0A7S3CRA6-F1
#
_cell.length_a   1.000
_cell.length_b   1.000
_cell.length_c   1.000
_cell.angle_alpha   90.00
_cell.angle_beta   90.00
_cell.angle_gamma   90.00
#
_symmetry.space_group_name_H-M   'P 1'
#
loop_
_entity.id
_entity.type
_entity.pdbx_description
1 polymer ?
#
loop_
_entity_poly.entity_id
_entity_poly.type
_entity_poly.pdbx_seq_one_letter_code
_entity_poly.pdbx_strand_id
1 'polypeptide(L)'
;SNEMAAFDSLVYKNYDAQTSLVLKKSLAIIIQLVLLFIILGLKDNFVYWTGESVIKTLYSSNSQQMVVQEEEARSKLTAAVWTFIGFLTLELVMVLMGVGLMFKQLTFLQSFLHILGCLFTFWFIVDSWQYQRIWYIWTCFGLFPFLVELKIVVEATRFKISARKNLNLQSKFVKQQANQ
;
A
#
# COMPACT_ATOMS: atom_id res chain seq x y z
N SER A 1 23.38 0.99 38.35
CA SER A 1 23.85 0.66 36.99
C SER A 1 22.98 -0.38 36.29
N ASN A 2 22.45 -1.41 37.00
CA ASN A 2 21.64 -2.48 36.37
C ASN A 2 20.34 -2.00 35.70
N GLU A 3 19.66 -0.99 36.26
CA GLU A 3 18.42 -0.46 35.67
C GLU A 3 18.65 0.25 34.33
N MET A 4 19.75 1.00 34.20
CA MET A 4 20.12 1.67 32.95
C MET A 4 20.41 0.66 31.84
N ALA A 5 21.16 -0.40 32.15
CA ALA A 5 21.45 -1.47 31.18
C ALA A 5 20.18 -2.24 30.76
N ALA A 6 19.24 -2.46 31.68
CA ALA A 6 17.96 -3.08 31.36
C ALA A 6 17.10 -2.19 30.44
N PHE A 7 17.10 -0.88 30.68
CA PHE A 7 16.40 0.09 29.84
C PHE A 7 16.99 0.13 28.42
N ASP A 8 18.30 0.25 28.28
CA ASP A 8 18.97 0.30 26.97
C ASP A 8 18.71 -0.97 26.14
N SER A 9 18.76 -2.14 26.79
CA SER A 9 18.43 -3.43 26.16
C SER A 9 16.98 -3.48 25.65
N LEU A 10 16.03 -2.95 26.43
CA LEU A 10 14.62 -2.89 26.04
C LEU A 10 14.39 -1.93 24.86
N VAL A 11 15.07 -0.78 24.84
CA VAL A 11 15.00 0.20 23.74
C VAL A 11 15.55 -0.42 22.46
N TYR A 12 16.72 -1.06 22.53
CA TYR A 12 17.36 -1.70 21.40
C TYR A 12 16.49 -2.81 20.80
N LYS A 13 15.96 -3.71 21.64
CA LYS A 13 15.07 -4.80 21.20
C LYS A 13 13.79 -4.26 20.52
N ASN A 14 13.26 -3.14 21.00
CA ASN A 14 12.07 -2.52 20.41
C ASN A 14 12.34 -1.86 19.06
N TYR A 15 13.54 -1.31 18.87
CA TYR A 15 13.98 -0.71 17.62
C TYR A 15 14.18 -1.79 16.54
N ASP A 16 14.88 -2.88 16.86
CA ASP A 16 15.14 -3.99 15.93
C ASP A 16 13.85 -4.66 15.43
N ALA A 17 12.87 -4.88 16.32
CA ALA A 17 11.60 -5.44 15.93
C ALA A 17 10.86 -4.54 14.92
N GLN A 18 11.02 -3.23 15.04
CA GLN A 18 10.32 -2.23 14.23
C GLN A 18 10.98 -2.04 12.87
N THR A 19 12.31 -2.01 12.82
CA THR A 19 13.07 -1.98 11.56
C THR A 19 12.82 -3.26 10.74
N SER A 20 12.77 -4.41 11.41
CA SER A 20 12.41 -5.69 10.77
C SER A 20 11.01 -5.64 10.15
N LEU A 21 10.02 -5.04 10.84
CA LEU A 21 8.66 -4.93 10.32
C LEU A 21 8.57 -4.00 9.10
N VAL A 22 9.26 -2.87 9.13
CA VAL A 22 9.36 -1.94 8.00
C VAL A 22 9.97 -2.63 6.77
N LEU A 23 11.06 -3.37 6.96
CA LEU A 23 11.70 -4.11 5.86
C LEU A 23 10.76 -5.14 5.23
N LYS A 24 10.02 -5.91 6.05
CA LYS A 24 9.04 -6.89 5.58
C LYS A 24 7.92 -6.22 4.78
N LYS A 25 7.42 -5.08 5.25
CA LYS A 25 6.41 -4.29 4.53
C LYS A 25 6.95 -3.81 3.18
N SER A 26 8.15 -3.22 3.13
CA SER A 26 8.77 -2.77 1.89
C SER A 26 8.95 -3.89 0.88
N LEU A 27 9.42 -5.07 1.32
CA LEU A 27 9.56 -6.24 0.45
C LEU A 27 8.22 -6.71 -0.10
N ALA A 28 7.17 -6.76 0.73
CA ALA A 28 5.83 -7.14 0.27
C ALA A 28 5.30 -6.14 -0.79
N ILE A 29 5.49 -4.84 -0.59
CA ILE A 29 5.11 -3.81 -1.57
C ILE A 29 5.87 -4.00 -2.89
N ILE A 30 7.17 -4.25 -2.85
CA ILE A 30 7.99 -4.48 -4.05
C ILE A 30 7.52 -5.71 -4.82
N ILE A 31 7.26 -6.82 -4.14
CA ILE A 31 6.72 -8.05 -4.77
C ILE A 31 5.37 -7.74 -5.41
N GLN A 32 4.49 -7.04 -4.72
CA GLN A 32 3.17 -6.67 -5.25
C GLN A 32 3.28 -5.76 -6.48
N LEU A 33 4.21 -4.81 -6.50
CA LEU A 33 4.51 -3.98 -7.67
C LEU A 33 4.95 -4.83 -8.87
N VAL A 34 5.86 -5.79 -8.66
CA VAL A 34 6.31 -6.71 -9.71
C VAL A 34 5.13 -7.51 -10.29
N LEU A 35 4.26 -8.04 -9.44
CA LEU A 35 3.06 -8.77 -9.89
C LEU A 35 2.12 -7.89 -10.72
N LEU A 36 1.94 -6.61 -10.33
CA LEU A 36 1.13 -5.67 -11.11
C LEU A 36 1.74 -5.35 -12.48
N PHE A 37 3.07 -5.25 -12.57
CA PHE A 37 3.75 -5.13 -13.87
C PHE A 37 3.57 -6.37 -14.75
N ILE A 38 3.57 -7.57 -14.15
CA ILE A 38 3.26 -8.81 -14.87
C ILE A 38 1.83 -8.76 -15.42
N ILE A 39 0.85 -8.30 -14.65
CA ILE A 39 -0.53 -8.13 -15.13
C ILE A 39 -0.59 -7.16 -16.33
N LEU A 40 0.17 -6.05 -16.30
CA LEU A 40 0.25 -5.14 -17.46
C LEU A 40 0.84 -5.81 -18.69
N GLY A 41 1.85 -6.67 -18.53
CA GLY A 41 2.44 -7.45 -19.62
C GLY A 41 1.51 -8.53 -20.17
N LEU A 42 0.62 -9.07 -19.33
CA LEU A 42 -0.34 -10.12 -19.69
C LEU A 42 -1.76 -9.59 -19.96
N LYS A 43 -1.96 -8.27 -20.00
CA LYS A 43 -3.30 -7.64 -20.06
C LYS A 43 -4.18 -8.15 -21.21
N ASP A 44 -3.57 -8.44 -22.35
CA ASP A 44 -4.29 -8.88 -23.55
C ASP A 44 -4.87 -10.30 -23.36
N ASN A 45 -4.22 -11.16 -22.56
CA ASN A 45 -4.72 -12.51 -22.24
C ASN A 45 -6.00 -12.47 -21.37
N PHE A 46 -6.06 -11.56 -20.39
CA PHE A 46 -7.22 -11.43 -19.50
C PHE A 46 -8.45 -10.85 -20.20
N VAL A 47 -8.23 -9.97 -21.17
CA VAL A 47 -9.31 -9.35 -21.95
C VAL A 47 -9.85 -10.35 -22.98
N TYR A 48 -8.99 -11.09 -23.67
CA TYR A 48 -9.37 -12.08 -24.67
C TYR A 48 -10.28 -13.19 -24.11
N TRP A 49 -9.95 -13.72 -22.93
CA TRP A 49 -10.75 -14.78 -22.29
C TRP A 49 -12.18 -14.33 -21.96
N THR A 50 -12.36 -13.04 -21.65
CA THR A 50 -13.69 -12.47 -21.44
C THR A 50 -14.48 -12.40 -22.75
N GLY A 51 -13.81 -12.04 -23.86
CA GLY A 51 -14.40 -12.02 -25.20
C GLY A 51 -14.95 -13.38 -25.62
N GLU A 52 -14.23 -14.48 -25.39
CA GLU A 52 -14.69 -15.82 -25.77
C GLU A 52 -15.97 -16.27 -25.04
N SER A 53 -16.10 -15.89 -23.76
CA SER A 53 -17.32 -16.17 -22.97
C SER A 53 -18.55 -15.40 -23.47
N VAL A 54 -18.34 -14.19 -24.03
CA VAL A 54 -19.38 -13.33 -24.63
C VAL A 54 -19.71 -13.76 -26.07
N ILE A 55 -18.73 -14.24 -26.83
CA ILE A 55 -18.91 -14.76 -28.19
C ILE A 55 -19.85 -15.98 -28.21
N LYS A 56 -19.83 -16.82 -27.16
CA LYS A 56 -20.80 -17.93 -27.03
C LYS A 56 -22.23 -17.46 -26.78
N THR A 57 -22.43 -16.24 -26.27
CA THR A 57 -23.76 -15.71 -25.94
C THR A 57 -24.33 -14.79 -27.02
N LEU A 58 -23.52 -14.22 -27.92
CA LEU A 58 -23.94 -13.20 -28.89
C LEU A 58 -23.63 -13.54 -30.35
N TYR A 59 -23.90 -14.78 -30.79
CA TYR A 59 -23.66 -15.25 -32.16
C TYR A 59 -24.51 -14.56 -33.27
N SER A 60 -24.88 -13.27 -33.14
CA SER A 60 -25.64 -12.56 -34.18
C SER A 60 -25.45 -11.02 -34.28
N SER A 61 -24.61 -10.35 -33.49
CA SER A 61 -24.53 -8.86 -33.53
C SER A 61 -23.13 -8.32 -33.79
N ASN A 62 -22.95 -7.71 -34.98
CA ASN A 62 -21.90 -6.78 -35.44
C ASN A 62 -20.50 -6.88 -34.79
N SER A 63 -19.52 -7.34 -35.56
CA SER A 63 -18.09 -7.38 -35.22
C SER A 63 -17.53 -6.06 -34.65
N GLN A 64 -18.09 -4.92 -35.05
CA GLN A 64 -17.68 -3.60 -34.57
C GLN A 64 -18.00 -3.37 -33.08
N GLN A 65 -19.09 -3.94 -32.54
CA GLN A 65 -19.43 -3.79 -31.13
C GLN A 65 -18.48 -4.57 -30.21
N MET A 66 -17.95 -5.70 -30.70
CA MET A 66 -16.99 -6.52 -29.96
C MET A 66 -15.66 -5.79 -29.72
N VAL A 67 -15.14 -5.12 -30.76
CA VAL A 67 -13.88 -4.34 -30.67
C VAL A 67 -14.00 -3.22 -29.63
N VAL A 68 -15.12 -2.50 -29.60
CA VAL A 68 -15.35 -1.42 -28.64
C VAL A 68 -15.38 -1.93 -27.19
N GLN A 69 -16.02 -3.07 -26.94
CA GLN A 69 -16.08 -3.66 -25.59
C GLN A 69 -14.71 -4.17 -25.13
N GLU A 70 -13.91 -4.74 -26.03
CA GLU A 70 -12.55 -5.20 -25.74
C GLU A 70 -11.64 -4.04 -25.32
N GLU A 71 -11.69 -2.93 -26.08
CA GLU A 71 -10.93 -1.72 -25.78
C GLU A 71 -11.33 -1.11 -24.43
N GLU A 72 -12.63 -1.06 -24.12
CA GLU A 72 -13.13 -0.57 -22.84
C GLU A 72 -12.64 -1.43 -21.66
N ALA A 73 -12.71 -2.76 -21.78
CA ALA A 73 -12.23 -3.69 -20.76
C ALA A 73 -10.72 -3.53 -20.52
N ARG A 74 -9.94 -3.40 -21.60
CA ARG A 74 -8.49 -3.16 -21.54
C ARG A 74 -8.16 -1.84 -20.86
N SER A 75 -8.89 -0.77 -21.19
CA SER A 75 -8.72 0.54 -20.58
C SER A 75 -9.02 0.50 -19.09
N LYS A 76 -10.13 -0.13 -18.67
CA LYS A 76 -10.50 -0.29 -17.25
C LYS A 76 -9.47 -1.08 -16.45
N LEU A 77 -9.01 -2.22 -16.99
CA LEU A 77 -7.97 -3.02 -16.35
C LEU A 77 -6.68 -2.21 -16.19
N THR A 78 -6.25 -1.54 -17.27
CA THR A 78 -5.04 -0.72 -17.28
C THR A 78 -5.12 0.42 -16.26
N ALA A 79 -6.26 1.12 -16.18
CA ALA A 79 -6.48 2.19 -15.21
C ALA A 79 -6.45 1.69 -13.76
N ALA A 80 -7.11 0.57 -13.46
CA ALA A 80 -7.09 -0.03 -12.13
C ALA A 80 -5.66 -0.41 -11.70
N VAL A 81 -4.89 -1.04 -12.60
CA VAL A 81 -3.51 -1.45 -12.30
C VAL A 81 -2.58 -0.24 -12.12
N TRP A 82 -2.65 0.78 -12.98
CA TRP A 82 -1.82 1.98 -12.83
C TRP A 82 -2.11 2.76 -11.56
N THR A 83 -3.38 2.92 -11.21
CA THR A 83 -3.75 3.58 -9.94
C THR A 83 -3.30 2.75 -8.73
N PHE A 84 -3.35 1.42 -8.81
CA PHE A 84 -2.76 0.53 -7.80
C PHE A 84 -1.26 0.80 -7.62
N ILE A 85 -0.51 0.79 -8.72
CA ILE A 85 0.94 1.06 -8.72
C ILE A 85 1.22 2.43 -8.10
N GLY A 86 0.42 3.45 -8.41
CA GLY A 86 0.52 4.78 -7.83
C GLY A 86 0.40 4.78 -6.30
N PHE A 87 -0.64 4.12 -5.76
CA PHE A 87 -0.83 4.03 -4.31
C PHE A 87 0.29 3.26 -3.61
N LEU A 88 0.73 2.13 -4.17
CA LEU A 88 1.84 1.35 -3.61
C LEU A 88 3.17 2.11 -3.65
N THR A 89 3.40 2.91 -4.70
CA THR A 89 4.60 3.74 -4.81
C THR A 89 4.60 4.85 -3.77
N LEU A 90 3.46 5.54 -3.57
CA LEU A 90 3.32 6.54 -2.51
C LEU A 90 3.51 5.91 -1.12
N GLU A 91 2.96 4.72 -0.90
CA GLU A 91 3.15 3.97 0.34
C GLU A 91 4.62 3.61 0.56
N LEU A 92 5.32 3.13 -0.46
CA LEU A 92 6.76 2.84 -0.39
C LEU A 92 7.56 4.09 0.00
N VAL A 93 7.26 5.25 -0.60
CA VAL A 93 7.91 6.52 -0.24
C VAL A 93 7.65 6.89 1.22
N MET A 94 6.41 6.76 1.71
CA MET A 94 6.06 7.06 3.11
C MET A 94 6.76 6.12 4.10
N VAL A 95 6.92 4.85 3.73
CA VAL A 95 7.68 3.85 4.51
C VAL A 95 9.17 4.21 4.56
N LEU A 96 9.76 4.63 3.43
CA LEU A 96 11.16 5.07 3.37
C LEU A 96 11.42 6.35 4.18
N MET A 97 10.41 7.23 4.30
CA MET A 97 10.48 8.40 5.18
C MET A 97 10.41 8.03 6.68
N GLY A 98 10.14 6.77 7.01
CA GLY A 98 10.11 6.27 8.39
C GLY A 98 8.88 6.73 9.19
N VAL A 99 7.83 7.23 8.55
CA VAL A 99 6.64 7.76 9.25
C VAL A 99 5.87 6.65 9.97
N GLY A 100 5.79 5.45 9.37
CA GLY A 100 5.13 4.27 9.93
C GLY A 100 5.83 3.63 11.13
N LEU A 101 7.03 4.08 11.50
CA LEU A 101 7.78 3.55 12.64
C LEU A 101 7.00 3.70 13.95
N MET A 102 6.24 4.79 14.14
CA MET A 102 5.53 5.06 15.39
C MET A 102 4.28 4.18 15.62
N PHE A 103 3.79 3.46 14.60
CA PHE A 103 2.48 2.80 14.64
C PHE A 103 2.55 1.29 14.35
N LYS A 104 3.28 0.54 15.20
CA LYS A 104 3.56 -0.91 15.02
C LYS A 104 2.35 -1.76 14.62
N GLN A 105 1.20 -1.55 15.26
CA GLN A 105 -0.02 -2.34 15.02
C GLN A 105 -0.60 -2.10 13.61
N LEU A 106 -0.62 -0.84 13.16
CA LEU A 106 -1.12 -0.49 11.83
C LEU A 106 -0.13 -0.93 10.74
N THR A 107 1.17 -0.77 10.99
CA THR A 107 2.22 -1.26 10.08
C THR A 107 2.16 -2.78 9.93
N PHE A 108 1.86 -3.51 11.01
CA PHE A 108 1.65 -4.96 10.96
C PHE A 108 0.42 -5.32 10.12
N LEU A 109 -0.71 -4.66 10.35
CA LEU A 109 -1.93 -4.88 9.57
C LEU A 109 -1.70 -4.62 8.07
N GLN A 110 -1.04 -3.52 7.71
CA GLN A 110 -0.70 -3.21 6.32
C GLN A 110 0.25 -4.26 5.73
N SER A 111 1.28 -4.68 6.46
CA SER A 111 2.17 -5.76 6.01
C SER A 111 1.40 -7.04 5.73
N PHE A 112 0.44 -7.40 6.58
CA PHE A 112 -0.43 -8.55 6.37
C PHE A 112 -1.33 -8.38 5.13
N LEU A 113 -1.90 -7.19 4.93
CA LEU A 113 -2.72 -6.88 3.77
C LEU A 113 -1.93 -6.91 2.45
N HIS A 114 -0.66 -6.48 2.43
CA HIS A 114 0.18 -6.62 1.22
C HIS A 114 0.52 -8.08 0.92
N ILE A 115 0.74 -8.91 1.95
CA ILE A 115 0.98 -10.35 1.75
C ILE A 115 -0.28 -11.00 1.14
N LEU A 116 -1.46 -10.69 1.66
CA LEU A 116 -2.72 -11.13 1.05
C LEU A 116 -2.91 -10.55 -0.36
N GLY A 117 -2.58 -9.29 -0.56
CA GLY A 117 -2.58 -8.63 -1.87
C GLY A 117 -1.71 -9.35 -2.88
N CYS A 118 -0.49 -9.74 -2.49
CA CYS A 118 0.40 -10.57 -3.31
C CYS A 118 -0.25 -11.91 -3.66
N LEU A 119 -0.83 -12.60 -2.66
CA LEU A 119 -1.48 -13.89 -2.87
C LEU A 119 -2.65 -13.80 -3.84
N PHE A 120 -3.56 -12.83 -3.66
CA PHE A 120 -4.72 -12.66 -4.53
C PHE A 120 -4.33 -12.13 -5.92
N THR A 121 -3.31 -11.29 -6.02
CA THR A 121 -2.80 -10.83 -7.32
C THR A 121 -2.13 -11.99 -8.08
N PHE A 122 -1.36 -12.82 -7.38
CA PHE A 122 -0.79 -14.03 -7.96
C PHE A 122 -1.88 -15.01 -8.40
N TRP A 123 -2.90 -15.24 -7.56
CA TRP A 123 -4.05 -16.08 -7.91
C TRP A 123 -4.79 -15.54 -9.13
N PHE A 124 -5.02 -14.21 -9.20
CA PHE A 124 -5.63 -13.54 -10.34
C PHE A 124 -4.86 -13.84 -11.64
N ILE A 125 -3.52 -13.84 -11.58
CA ILE A 125 -2.66 -14.15 -12.73
C ILE A 125 -2.80 -15.62 -13.14
N VAL A 126 -2.69 -16.55 -12.20
CA VAL A 126 -2.70 -18.00 -12.48
C VAL A 126 -4.05 -18.46 -13.03
N ASP A 127 -5.14 -18.02 -12.40
CA ASP A 127 -6.49 -18.48 -12.73
C ASP A 127 -7.17 -17.62 -13.81
N SER A 128 -6.44 -16.65 -14.40
CA SER A 128 -6.91 -15.79 -15.49
C SER A 128 -8.29 -15.17 -15.21
N TRP A 129 -8.47 -14.65 -14.00
CA TRP A 129 -9.75 -14.12 -13.53
C TRP A 129 -10.30 -13.04 -14.46
N GLN A 130 -11.63 -12.95 -14.53
CA GLN A 130 -12.32 -11.85 -15.20
C GLN A 130 -11.77 -10.51 -14.73
N TYR A 131 -11.48 -9.60 -15.68
CA TYR A 131 -10.83 -8.32 -15.40
C TYR A 131 -11.55 -7.50 -14.32
N GLN A 132 -12.87 -7.65 -14.19
CA GLN A 132 -13.68 -6.96 -13.18
C GLN A 132 -13.22 -7.28 -11.74
N ARG A 133 -12.68 -8.48 -11.50
CA ARG A 133 -12.22 -8.90 -10.16
C ARG A 133 -11.02 -8.10 -9.67
N ILE A 134 -10.24 -7.47 -10.58
CA ILE A 134 -9.12 -6.63 -10.20
C ILE A 134 -9.55 -5.45 -9.32
N TRP A 135 -10.78 -4.95 -9.49
CA TRP A 135 -11.30 -3.83 -8.71
C TRP A 135 -11.50 -4.17 -7.22
N TYR A 136 -11.89 -5.42 -6.92
CA TYR A 136 -12.00 -5.88 -5.54
C TYR A 136 -10.60 -6.00 -4.89
N ILE A 137 -9.64 -6.55 -5.63
CA ILE A 137 -8.24 -6.66 -5.16
C ILE A 137 -7.66 -5.25 -4.95
N TRP A 138 -7.86 -4.34 -5.91
CA TRP A 138 -7.44 -2.94 -5.83
C TRP A 138 -8.04 -2.21 -4.63
N THR A 139 -9.34 -2.36 -4.38
CA THR A 139 -10.01 -1.66 -3.27
C THR A 139 -9.49 -2.17 -1.92
N CYS A 140 -9.42 -3.49 -1.74
CA CYS A 140 -9.07 -4.10 -0.46
C CYS A 140 -7.57 -4.05 -0.15
N PHE A 141 -6.70 -4.16 -1.17
CA PHE A 141 -5.25 -4.33 -0.97
C PHE A 141 -4.41 -3.20 -1.58
N GLY A 142 -5.04 -2.20 -2.20
CA GLY A 142 -4.39 -0.97 -2.66
C GLY A 142 -4.95 0.25 -1.95
N LEU A 143 -6.24 0.55 -2.17
CA LEU A 143 -6.88 1.74 -1.62
C LEU A 143 -6.95 1.69 -0.09
N PHE A 144 -7.40 0.58 0.51
CA PHE A 144 -7.54 0.48 1.95
C PHE A 144 -6.19 0.61 2.72
N PRO A 145 -5.11 -0.11 2.37
CA PRO A 145 -3.78 0.10 2.98
C PRO A 145 -3.28 1.54 2.84
N PHE A 146 -3.51 2.16 1.68
CA PHE A 146 -3.13 3.56 1.44
C PHE A 146 -3.89 4.53 2.35
N LEU A 147 -5.20 4.34 2.57
CA LEU A 147 -5.98 5.17 3.49
C LEU A 147 -5.51 5.02 4.95
N VAL A 148 -5.11 3.81 5.36
CA VAL A 148 -4.49 3.57 6.67
C VAL A 148 -3.17 4.34 6.79
N GLU A 149 -2.34 4.33 5.74
CA GLU A 149 -1.07 5.07 5.72
C GLU A 149 -1.31 6.58 5.79
N LEU A 150 -2.30 7.10 5.06
CA LEU A 150 -2.65 8.51 5.09
C LEU A 150 -3.05 8.96 6.50
N LYS A 151 -3.82 8.13 7.22
CA LYS A 151 -4.16 8.39 8.63
C LYS A 151 -2.91 8.43 9.52
N ILE A 152 -1.98 7.50 9.34
CA ILE A 152 -0.70 7.47 10.06
C ILE A 152 0.07 8.77 9.83
N VAL A 153 0.17 9.24 8.58
CA VAL A 153 0.88 10.49 8.24
C VAL A 153 0.21 11.71 8.88
N VAL A 154 -1.11 11.78 8.88
CA VAL A 154 -1.86 12.87 9.54
C VAL A 154 -1.56 12.90 11.03
N GLU A 155 -1.62 11.75 11.71
CA GLU A 155 -1.34 11.65 13.14
C GLU A 155 0.12 11.96 13.47
N ALA A 156 1.07 11.46 12.68
CA ALA A 156 2.49 11.77 12.83
C ALA A 156 2.77 13.27 12.66
N THR A 157 2.10 13.92 11.71
CA THR A 157 2.23 15.37 11.46
C THR A 157 1.67 16.18 12.63
N ARG A 158 0.50 15.79 13.16
CA ARG A 158 -0.10 16.41 14.35
C ARG A 158 0.82 16.27 15.57
N PHE A 159 1.35 15.08 15.80
CA PHE A 159 2.27 14.82 16.90
C PHE A 159 3.53 15.69 16.80
N LYS A 160 4.14 15.79 15.61
CA LYS A 160 5.31 16.64 15.35
C LYS A 160 5.05 18.12 15.67
N ILE A 161 3.88 18.64 15.27
CA ILE A 161 3.49 20.03 15.55
C ILE A 161 3.31 20.25 17.05
N SER A 162 2.62 19.35 17.74
CA SER A 162 2.39 19.44 19.19
C SER A 162 3.70 19.36 19.99
N ALA A 163 4.61 18.44 19.63
CA ALA A 163 5.93 18.32 20.25
C ALA A 163 6.75 19.61 20.10
N ARG A 164 6.74 20.22 18.91
CA ARG A 164 7.43 21.49 18.64
C ARG A 164 6.89 22.65 19.49
N LYS A 165 5.57 22.72 19.67
CA LYS A 165 4.94 23.75 20.53
C LYS A 165 5.37 23.60 21.99
N ASN A 166 5.40 22.37 22.51
CA ASN A 166 5.80 22.10 23.89
C ASN A 166 7.26 22.45 24.17
N LEU A 167 8.17 22.09 23.25
CA LEU A 167 9.60 22.46 23.36
C LEU A 167 9.81 23.97 23.35
N ASN A 168 9.08 24.69 22.50
CA ASN A 168 9.15 26.15 22.45
C ASN A 168 8.67 26.78 23.78
N LEU A 169 7.62 26.25 24.40
CA LEU A 169 7.15 26.72 25.72
C LEU A 169 8.19 26.46 26.82
N GLN A 170 8.77 25.26 26.88
CA GLN A 170 9.83 24.96 27.84
C GLN A 170 11.04 25.89 27.67
N SER A 171 11.46 26.14 26.43
CA SER A 171 12.56 27.07 26.16
C SER A 171 12.29 28.50 26.64
N LYS A 172 11.01 28.94 26.63
CA LYS A 172 10.61 30.26 27.14
C LYS A 172 10.65 30.29 28.67
N PHE A 173 10.19 29.24 29.35
CA PHE A 173 10.23 29.15 30.81
C PHE A 173 11.67 29.13 31.34
N VAL A 174 12.57 28.37 30.72
CA VAL A 174 14.00 28.34 31.11
C VAL A 174 14.65 29.72 30.96
N LYS A 175 14.34 30.46 29.89
CA LYS A 175 14.84 31.84 29.71
C LYS A 175 14.28 32.82 30.73
N GLN A 176 13.03 32.65 31.17
CA GLN A 176 12.43 33.49 32.21
C GLN A 176 13.07 33.25 33.58
N GLN A 177 13.37 32.00 33.91
CA GLN A 177 14.07 31.65 35.16
C GLN A 177 15.52 32.13 35.19
N ALA A 178 16.21 32.14 34.04
CA ALA A 178 17.59 32.63 33.95
C ALA A 178 17.74 34.16 34.09
N ASN A 179 16.65 34.92 33.94
CA ASN A 179 16.63 36.38 34.06
C ASN A 179 16.15 36.88 35.43
N GLN A 180 15.83 35.96 36.36
CA GLN A 180 15.50 36.26 37.75
C GLN A 180 16.73 36.08 38.63
#